data_AF-A0A3M5DF73-F1
#
_entry.id   AF-A0A3M5DF73-F1
#
_cell.length_a   1.000
_cell.length_b   1.000
_cell.length_c   1.000
_cell.angle_alpha   90.00
_cell.angle_beta   90.00
_cell.angle_gamma   90.00
#
_symmetry.space_group_name_H-M   'P 1'
#
loop_
_entity.id
_entity.type
_entity.pdbx_description
1 polymer ?
#
loop_
_entity_poly.entity_id
_entity_poly.type
_entity_poly.pdbx_seq_one_letter_code
_entity_poly.pdbx_strand_id
1 'polypeptide(L)'
;VSLNPLNPRFGFSGTTEPDSSVVIRVITPALNVELLPIQADSSGNFSLNLLSPTILTQLGLNITDILNLGSQISFNLVSTDSNGNDSAAYGITLTPNGLSLNIGQIDVNGTSGDDVLSGANGSSEHINGGDGSDLIFNVGTGDHVVAGNGNDTIQITATDFVSIDGGAGFDTLVLANGIDLDYNAVGVGTLSNLERIDLGKGDSGSVLTLTAAEVDAITDANNTLQITGENNDTLNVVGAVNTGTTQLINGITYDVYTFGSTTLLIEDNTVQVVV
;
A
#
# COMPACT_ATOMS: atom_id res chain seq x y z
N VAL A 1 -8.36 46.58 -20.41
CA VAL A 1 -7.29 45.96 -19.59
C VAL A 1 -7.21 44.52 -20.04
N SER A 2 -6.12 44.12 -20.69
CA SER A 2 -5.94 42.72 -21.09
C SER A 2 -5.72 41.92 -19.80
N LEU A 3 -6.75 41.23 -19.35
CA LEU A 3 -6.58 40.21 -18.32
C LEU A 3 -5.83 39.09 -19.02
N ASN A 4 -4.53 38.97 -18.75
CA ASN A 4 -3.77 37.77 -19.06
C ASN A 4 -4.39 36.68 -18.18
N PRO A 5 -5.28 35.81 -18.70
CA PRO A 5 -5.87 34.80 -17.85
C PRO A 5 -4.73 33.88 -17.50
N LEU A 6 -4.49 33.65 -16.21
CA LEU A 6 -3.71 32.49 -15.77
C LEU A 6 -4.20 31.31 -16.63
N ASN A 7 -3.31 30.65 -17.38
CA ASN A 7 -3.70 29.45 -18.13
C ASN A 7 -4.29 28.47 -17.12
N PRO A 8 -5.62 28.29 -17.06
CA PRO A 8 -6.20 27.46 -16.04
C PRO A 8 -5.68 26.04 -16.29
N ARG A 9 -5.20 25.40 -15.23
CA ARG A 9 -4.77 24.01 -15.26
C ARG A 9 -5.80 23.23 -14.47
N PHE A 10 -6.52 22.37 -15.17
CA PHE A 10 -7.40 21.38 -14.56
C PHE A 10 -6.93 20.02 -15.03
N GLY A 11 -6.40 19.22 -14.12
CA GLY A 11 -5.68 18.00 -14.41
C GLY A 11 -4.62 17.75 -13.33
N PHE A 12 -3.71 16.84 -13.59
CA PHE A 12 -2.71 16.37 -12.63
C PHE A 12 -1.38 16.15 -13.33
N SER A 13 -0.33 16.00 -12.53
CA SER A 13 1.00 15.61 -12.96
C SER A 13 1.55 14.60 -11.96
N GLY A 14 2.47 13.76 -12.40
CA GLY A 14 3.08 12.76 -11.55
C GLY A 14 4.39 12.27 -12.15
N THR A 15 4.92 11.23 -11.54
CA THR A 15 6.12 10.53 -11.98
C THR A 15 5.78 9.07 -12.26
N THR A 16 6.45 8.50 -13.25
CA THR A 16 6.47 7.07 -13.56
C THR A 16 7.91 6.66 -13.91
N GLU A 17 8.17 5.43 -14.38
CA GLU A 17 9.46 5.05 -14.92
C GLU A 17 9.93 6.01 -16.02
N PRO A 18 11.21 6.41 -16.05
CA PRO A 18 11.76 7.24 -17.13
C PRO A 18 11.46 6.67 -18.52
N ASP A 19 11.09 7.54 -19.45
CA ASP A 19 10.81 7.20 -20.86
C ASP A 19 9.66 6.19 -21.07
N SER A 20 8.83 5.95 -20.05
CA SER A 20 7.64 5.09 -20.12
C SER A 20 6.39 5.82 -20.62
N SER A 21 5.27 5.11 -20.72
CA SER A 21 3.98 5.70 -21.13
C SER A 21 2.90 5.55 -20.07
N VAL A 22 2.01 6.54 -20.00
CA VAL A 22 0.85 6.55 -19.11
C VAL A 22 -0.42 6.60 -19.93
N VAL A 23 -1.27 5.59 -19.78
CA VAL A 23 -2.62 5.54 -20.34
C VAL A 23 -3.59 6.10 -19.31
N ILE A 24 -4.44 7.03 -19.73
CA ILE A 24 -5.40 7.69 -18.83
C ILE A 24 -6.81 7.49 -19.36
N ARG A 25 -7.69 6.97 -18.53
CA ARG A 25 -9.12 6.91 -18.79
C ARG A 25 -9.87 7.89 -17.90
N VAL A 26 -10.65 8.76 -18.51
CA VAL A 26 -11.49 9.76 -17.83
C VAL A 26 -12.91 9.22 -17.74
N ILE A 27 -13.41 9.06 -16.51
CA ILE A 27 -14.71 8.47 -16.23
C ILE A 27 -15.57 9.47 -15.44
N THR A 28 -16.79 9.67 -15.91
CA THR A 28 -17.82 10.53 -15.33
C THR A 28 -19.19 9.91 -15.62
N PRO A 29 -20.29 10.35 -14.96
CA PRO A 29 -21.63 9.91 -15.33
C PRO A 29 -21.99 10.13 -16.82
N ALA A 30 -21.36 11.10 -17.49
CA ALA A 30 -21.62 11.43 -18.88
C ALA A 30 -20.57 10.87 -19.87
N LEU A 31 -19.44 10.34 -19.40
CA LEU A 31 -18.28 10.04 -20.23
C LEU A 31 -17.45 8.87 -19.69
N ASN A 32 -16.95 8.02 -20.59
CA ASN A 32 -15.92 7.02 -20.28
C ASN A 32 -14.98 6.91 -21.49
N VAL A 33 -13.89 7.68 -21.47
CA VAL A 33 -12.98 7.84 -22.61
C VAL A 33 -11.54 7.56 -22.20
N GLU A 34 -10.86 6.73 -22.97
CA GLU A 34 -9.42 6.53 -22.91
C GLU A 34 -8.70 7.55 -23.80
N LEU A 35 -7.74 8.26 -23.22
CA LEU A 35 -6.90 9.22 -23.91
C LEU A 35 -5.75 8.50 -24.62
N LEU A 36 -5.19 9.14 -25.65
CA LEU A 36 -3.93 8.72 -26.24
C LEU A 36 -2.82 8.69 -25.17
N PRO A 37 -1.90 7.71 -25.20
CA PRO A 37 -0.84 7.59 -24.20
C PRO A 37 0.00 8.85 -24.06
N ILE A 38 0.27 9.26 -22.83
CA ILE A 38 1.19 10.35 -22.51
C ILE A 38 2.57 9.75 -22.29
N GLN A 39 3.58 10.26 -22.99
CA GLN A 39 4.97 9.86 -22.79
C GLN A 39 5.58 10.63 -21.61
N ALA A 40 6.18 9.91 -20.66
CA ALA A 40 6.97 10.51 -19.59
C ALA A 40 8.31 11.02 -20.13
N ASP A 41 8.89 12.03 -19.48
CA ASP A 41 10.23 12.50 -19.82
C ASP A 41 11.33 11.55 -19.30
N SER A 42 12.60 11.88 -19.59
CA SER A 42 13.78 11.12 -19.15
C SER A 42 14.00 11.10 -17.64
N SER A 43 13.18 11.84 -16.89
CA SER A 43 13.14 11.83 -15.42
C SER A 43 11.83 11.24 -14.90
N GLY A 44 11.00 10.66 -15.78
CA GLY A 44 9.74 10.01 -15.44
C GLY A 44 8.55 10.96 -15.28
N ASN A 45 8.72 12.27 -15.49
CA ASN A 45 7.62 13.21 -15.25
C ASN A 45 6.60 13.19 -16.39
N PHE A 46 5.32 13.24 -16.03
CA PHE A 46 4.22 13.43 -16.97
C PHE A 46 3.22 14.46 -16.44
N SER A 47 2.42 15.04 -17.33
CA SER A 47 1.33 15.93 -16.95
C SER A 47 0.15 15.86 -17.90
N LEU A 48 -1.06 15.95 -17.34
CA LEU A 48 -2.31 16.07 -18.05
C LEU A 48 -2.94 17.43 -17.75
N ASN A 49 -3.33 18.15 -18.80
CA ASN A 49 -4.21 19.31 -18.70
C ASN A 49 -5.48 19.06 -19.50
N LEU A 50 -6.59 18.80 -18.81
CA LEU A 50 -7.92 18.55 -19.39
C LEU A 50 -8.48 19.78 -20.10
N LEU A 51 -7.97 20.98 -19.81
CA LEU A 51 -8.37 22.21 -20.53
C LEU A 51 -7.58 22.43 -21.81
N SER A 52 -6.60 21.58 -22.11
CA SER A 52 -5.84 21.72 -23.36
C SER A 52 -6.73 21.36 -24.56
N PRO A 53 -6.62 22.08 -25.70
CA PRO A 53 -7.44 21.81 -26.88
C PRO A 53 -7.32 20.36 -27.37
N THR A 54 -6.13 19.78 -27.28
CA THR A 54 -5.88 18.39 -27.68
C THR A 54 -6.66 17.41 -26.84
N ILE A 55 -6.68 17.58 -25.51
CA ILE A 55 -7.39 16.68 -24.61
C ILE A 55 -8.90 16.87 -24.69
N LEU A 56 -9.36 18.13 -24.75
CA LEU A 56 -10.78 18.44 -25.00
C LEU A 56 -11.31 17.75 -26.26
N THR A 57 -10.51 17.76 -27.33
CA THR A 57 -10.86 17.08 -28.59
C THR A 57 -10.96 15.56 -28.42
N GLN A 58 -10.03 14.93 -27.69
CA GLN A 58 -10.09 13.49 -27.41
C GLN A 58 -11.32 13.12 -26.57
N LEU A 59 -11.70 13.98 -25.62
CA LEU A 59 -12.89 13.80 -24.79
C LEU A 59 -14.21 14.11 -25.52
N GLY A 60 -14.15 14.74 -26.70
CA GLY A 60 -15.34 15.23 -27.40
C GLY A 60 -16.05 16.38 -26.68
N LEU A 61 -15.30 17.18 -25.90
CA LEU A 61 -15.82 18.25 -25.06
C LEU A 61 -15.33 19.62 -25.53
N ASN A 62 -16.12 20.65 -25.22
CA ASN A 62 -15.66 22.04 -25.20
C ASN A 62 -15.36 22.46 -23.75
N ILE A 63 -14.68 23.60 -23.57
CA ILE A 63 -14.27 24.07 -22.24
C ILE A 63 -15.44 24.32 -21.28
N THR A 64 -16.63 24.60 -21.81
CA THR A 64 -17.86 24.78 -21.02
C THR A 64 -18.48 23.46 -20.57
N ASP A 65 -18.18 22.37 -21.26
CA ASP A 65 -18.80 21.06 -21.01
C ASP A 65 -18.17 20.38 -19.78
N ILE A 66 -16.93 20.75 -19.43
CA ILE A 66 -16.23 20.28 -18.22
C ILE A 66 -17.02 20.59 -16.93
N LEU A 67 -17.71 21.74 -16.88
CA LEU A 67 -18.52 22.12 -15.73
C LEU A 67 -19.81 21.27 -15.58
N ASN A 68 -20.14 20.46 -16.60
CA ASN A 68 -21.35 19.66 -16.67
C ASN A 68 -21.07 18.14 -16.66
N LEU A 69 -19.84 17.73 -16.33
CA LEU A 69 -19.46 16.31 -16.28
C LEU A 69 -20.16 15.50 -15.18
N GLY A 70 -20.80 16.19 -14.22
CA GLY A 70 -21.49 15.58 -13.09
C GLY A 70 -20.71 15.71 -11.78
N SER A 71 -21.25 15.13 -10.70
CA SER A 71 -20.69 15.24 -9.35
C SER A 71 -19.50 14.32 -9.08
N GLN A 72 -19.09 13.50 -10.06
CA GLN A 72 -18.01 12.52 -9.91
C GLN A 72 -17.16 12.55 -11.17
N ILE A 73 -15.88 12.88 -11.01
CA ILE A 73 -14.86 12.75 -12.05
C ILE A 73 -13.81 11.82 -11.47
N SER A 74 -13.56 10.69 -12.13
CA SER A 74 -12.47 9.79 -11.78
C SER A 74 -11.51 9.63 -12.95
N PHE A 75 -10.24 9.44 -12.61
CA PHE A 75 -9.18 9.12 -13.54
C PHE A 75 -8.63 7.76 -13.19
N ASN A 76 -8.59 6.85 -14.17
CA ASN A 76 -7.84 5.61 -14.06
C ASN A 76 -6.54 5.81 -14.84
N LEU A 77 -5.42 5.81 -14.14
CA LEU A 77 -4.09 5.98 -14.71
C LEU A 77 -3.41 4.62 -14.69
N VAL A 78 -2.97 4.14 -15.86
CA VAL A 78 -2.19 2.91 -15.97
C VAL A 78 -0.83 3.27 -16.49
N SER A 79 0.20 3.02 -15.70
CA SER A 79 1.57 3.12 -16.17
C SER A 79 1.94 1.85 -16.91
N THR A 80 2.57 1.98 -18.07
CA THR A 80 3.11 0.85 -18.84
C THR A 80 4.62 0.97 -18.94
N ASP A 81 5.36 -0.08 -18.58
CA ASP A 81 6.81 -0.13 -18.72
C ASP A 81 7.26 -0.02 -20.20
N SER A 82 8.57 0.07 -20.43
CA SER A 82 9.15 0.13 -21.78
C SER A 82 8.89 -1.11 -22.66
N ASN A 83 8.42 -2.22 -22.07
CA ASN A 83 8.06 -3.45 -22.76
C ASN A 83 6.53 -3.55 -23.02
N GLY A 84 5.75 -2.59 -22.53
CA GLY A 84 4.29 -2.55 -22.66
C GLY A 84 3.52 -3.32 -21.60
N ASN A 85 4.15 -3.68 -20.47
CA ASN A 85 3.47 -4.30 -19.33
C ASN A 85 2.87 -3.24 -18.42
N ASP A 86 1.62 -3.43 -17.98
CA ASP A 86 1.00 -2.59 -16.97
C ASP A 86 1.75 -2.76 -15.64
N SER A 87 2.17 -1.65 -15.02
CA SER A 87 2.92 -1.67 -13.76
C SER A 87 2.01 -1.48 -12.54
N ALA A 88 0.97 -0.63 -12.65
CA ALA A 88 -0.05 -0.40 -11.63
C ALA A 88 -1.19 0.49 -12.19
N ALA A 89 -2.40 0.35 -11.63
CA ALA A 89 -3.54 1.23 -11.90
C ALA A 89 -3.84 2.13 -10.70
N TYR A 90 -3.73 3.45 -10.90
CA TYR A 90 -4.10 4.47 -9.91
C TYR A 90 -5.47 5.07 -10.24
N GLY A 91 -6.42 4.87 -9.33
CA GLY A 91 -7.73 5.52 -9.35
C GLY A 91 -7.68 6.82 -8.57
N ILE A 92 -7.83 7.97 -9.23
CA ILE A 92 -7.96 9.27 -8.56
C ILE A 92 -9.42 9.73 -8.70
N THR A 93 -10.19 9.66 -7.60
CA THR A 93 -11.55 10.21 -7.58
C THR A 93 -11.54 11.64 -7.08
N LEU A 94 -12.03 12.59 -7.88
CA LEU A 94 -12.24 13.97 -7.43
C LEU A 94 -13.64 14.12 -6.84
N THR A 95 -13.72 14.63 -5.61
CA THR A 95 -15.01 14.97 -4.97
C THR A 95 -15.19 16.48 -4.98
N PRO A 96 -16.07 17.03 -5.83
CA PRO A 96 -16.30 18.47 -5.86
C PRO A 96 -17.04 18.90 -4.59
N ASN A 97 -16.40 19.75 -3.76
CA ASN A 97 -17.05 20.41 -2.61
C ASN A 97 -16.96 21.93 -2.79
N GLY A 98 -17.86 22.50 -3.59
CA GLY A 98 -17.90 23.94 -3.88
C GLY A 98 -16.80 24.42 -4.83
N LEU A 99 -16.20 25.59 -4.54
CA LEU A 99 -15.09 26.19 -5.30
C LEU A 99 -13.73 25.48 -5.10
N SER A 100 -13.68 24.45 -4.25
CA SER A 100 -12.48 23.65 -3.98
C SER A 100 -12.64 22.23 -4.56
N LEU A 101 -11.58 21.77 -5.23
CA LEU A 101 -11.42 20.38 -5.63
C LEU A 101 -10.64 19.66 -4.54
N ASN A 102 -11.20 18.61 -3.96
CA ASN A 102 -10.45 17.68 -3.11
C ASN A 102 -10.11 16.44 -3.95
N ILE A 103 -8.88 15.97 -3.81
CA ILE A 103 -8.56 14.58 -4.15
C ILE A 103 -9.30 13.74 -3.11
N GLY A 104 -10.20 12.87 -3.56
CA GLY A 104 -10.90 11.92 -2.71
C GLY A 104 -9.98 10.75 -2.36
N GLN A 105 -10.47 9.54 -2.54
CA GLN A 105 -9.69 8.31 -2.37
C GLN A 105 -8.70 8.14 -3.53
N ILE A 106 -7.47 7.73 -3.20
CA ILE A 106 -6.46 7.27 -4.15
C ILE A 106 -6.42 5.76 -4.03
N ASP A 107 -6.88 5.06 -5.06
CA ASP A 107 -6.86 3.59 -5.09
C ASP A 107 -5.64 3.11 -5.89
N VAL A 108 -4.85 2.22 -5.30
CA VAL A 108 -3.78 1.47 -5.98
C VAL A 108 -4.28 0.03 -6.10
N ASN A 109 -4.59 -0.41 -7.32
CA ASN A 109 -5.16 -1.74 -7.54
C ASN A 109 -4.18 -2.62 -8.32
N GLY A 110 -3.88 -3.78 -7.76
CA GLY A 110 -3.30 -4.90 -8.49
C GLY A 110 -4.36 -5.63 -9.33
N THR A 111 -4.02 -6.83 -9.74
CA THR A 111 -4.69 -7.64 -10.74
C THR A 111 -5.14 -8.97 -10.12
N SER A 112 -5.13 -10.04 -10.91
CA SER A 112 -5.40 -11.40 -10.43
C SER A 112 -4.16 -12.29 -10.51
N GLY A 113 -2.99 -11.71 -10.68
CA GLY A 113 -1.69 -12.38 -10.66
C GLY A 113 -0.75 -11.65 -9.71
N ASP A 114 0.49 -12.11 -9.61
CA ASP A 114 1.46 -11.55 -8.68
C ASP A 114 1.83 -10.10 -9.07
N ASP A 115 1.53 -9.14 -8.19
CA ASP A 115 1.74 -7.72 -8.40
C ASP A 115 2.84 -7.12 -7.51
N VAL A 116 3.45 -6.03 -7.96
CA VAL A 116 4.35 -5.19 -7.16
C VAL A 116 3.72 -3.82 -7.00
N LEU A 117 3.25 -3.53 -5.79
CA LEU A 117 2.54 -2.30 -5.46
C LEU A 117 3.37 -1.45 -4.48
N SER A 118 3.13 -0.14 -4.49
CA SER A 118 3.79 0.76 -3.56
C SER A 118 2.86 1.89 -3.14
N GLY A 119 2.81 2.15 -1.84
CA GLY A 119 2.32 3.42 -1.30
C GLY A 119 3.24 4.57 -1.71
N ALA A 120 2.72 5.79 -1.64
CA ALA A 120 3.43 7.01 -1.97
C ALA A 120 3.57 7.92 -0.75
N ASN A 121 4.79 8.42 -0.52
CA ASN A 121 5.06 9.31 0.60
C ASN A 121 4.24 10.60 0.51
N GLY A 122 3.55 10.95 1.60
CA GLY A 122 2.81 12.20 1.72
C GLY A 122 1.39 12.18 1.16
N SER A 123 0.89 10.99 0.81
CA SER A 123 -0.50 10.74 0.48
C SER A 123 -1.04 9.56 1.32
N SER A 124 -2.32 9.25 1.15
CA SER A 124 -2.99 8.17 1.87
C SER A 124 -3.75 7.35 0.84
N GLU A 125 -3.25 6.15 0.60
CA GLU A 125 -3.73 5.25 -0.45
C GLU A 125 -4.63 4.15 0.12
N HIS A 126 -5.57 3.70 -0.72
CA HIS A 126 -6.23 2.42 -0.56
C HIS A 126 -5.58 1.44 -1.52
N ILE A 127 -4.73 0.57 -0.99
CA ILE A 127 -3.96 -0.41 -1.74
C ILE A 127 -4.72 -1.74 -1.70
N ASN A 128 -5.11 -2.24 -2.87
CA ASN A 128 -5.79 -3.52 -3.04
C ASN A 128 -4.90 -4.43 -3.90
N GLY A 129 -4.33 -5.47 -3.30
CA GLY A 129 -3.45 -6.43 -4.00
C GLY A 129 -4.21 -7.24 -5.04
N GLY A 130 -5.22 -7.99 -4.60
CA GLY A 130 -6.09 -8.76 -5.47
C GLY A 130 -5.95 -10.26 -5.25
N ASP A 131 -5.84 -11.04 -6.32
CA ASP A 131 -5.41 -12.44 -6.23
C ASP A 131 -3.95 -12.50 -6.69
N GLY A 132 -3.10 -13.32 -6.08
CA GLY A 132 -1.68 -13.40 -6.44
C GLY A 132 -0.81 -13.39 -5.19
N SER A 133 0.48 -13.71 -5.30
CA SER A 133 1.43 -13.45 -4.20
C SER A 133 2.03 -12.06 -4.40
N ASP A 134 1.40 -11.07 -3.76
CA ASP A 134 1.68 -9.68 -3.99
C ASP A 134 2.79 -9.14 -3.09
N LEU A 135 3.49 -8.14 -3.61
CA LEU A 135 4.55 -7.46 -2.92
C LEU A 135 4.22 -5.98 -2.80
N ILE A 136 3.85 -5.56 -1.59
CA ILE A 136 3.34 -4.22 -1.29
C ILE A 136 4.37 -3.48 -0.46
N PHE A 137 4.92 -2.39 -0.99
CA PHE A 137 5.96 -1.60 -0.32
C PHE A 137 5.49 -0.21 0.10
N ASN A 138 6.29 0.42 0.97
CA ASN A 138 6.14 1.82 1.37
C ASN A 138 4.76 2.14 1.94
N VAL A 139 4.15 1.19 2.65
CA VAL A 139 2.90 1.43 3.37
C VAL A 139 3.18 2.38 4.52
N GLY A 140 2.61 3.58 4.44
CA GLY A 140 2.92 4.71 5.29
C GLY A 140 1.70 5.29 6.01
N THR A 141 1.85 6.52 6.49
CA THR A 141 0.83 7.24 7.24
C THR A 141 -0.49 7.36 6.48
N GLY A 142 -1.58 6.90 7.10
CA GLY A 142 -2.92 7.00 6.54
C GLY A 142 -3.29 5.97 5.46
N ASP A 143 -2.38 5.05 5.10
CA ASP A 143 -2.67 4.02 4.11
C ASP A 143 -3.63 2.95 4.62
N HIS A 144 -4.42 2.39 3.72
CA HIS A 144 -5.32 1.27 3.94
C HIS A 144 -4.96 0.14 2.97
N VAL A 145 -4.58 -1.03 3.49
CA VAL A 145 -4.15 -2.18 2.68
C VAL A 145 -5.13 -3.34 2.84
N VAL A 146 -5.53 -3.91 1.70
CA VAL A 146 -6.15 -5.23 1.58
C VAL A 146 -5.29 -6.01 0.59
N ALA A 147 -4.46 -6.93 1.08
CA ALA A 147 -3.52 -7.64 0.23
C ALA A 147 -4.27 -8.67 -0.64
N GLY A 148 -5.07 -9.54 -0.05
CA GLY A 148 -6.12 -10.27 -0.77
C GLY A 148 -5.93 -11.78 -0.70
N ASN A 149 -5.98 -12.49 -1.82
CA ASN A 149 -5.76 -13.94 -1.84
C ASN A 149 -4.34 -14.24 -2.31
N GLY A 150 -3.57 -14.98 -1.53
CA GLY A 150 -2.23 -15.43 -1.88
C GLY A 150 -1.29 -15.29 -0.71
N ASN A 151 0.01 -15.44 -0.95
CA ASN A 151 1.00 -15.26 0.12
C ASN A 151 1.64 -13.90 -0.06
N ASP A 152 1.10 -12.89 0.60
CA ASP A 152 1.46 -11.52 0.37
C ASP A 152 2.59 -11.06 1.30
N THR A 153 3.36 -10.08 0.84
CA THR A 153 4.41 -9.43 1.63
C THR A 153 4.16 -7.93 1.66
N ILE A 154 3.91 -7.40 2.85
CA ILE A 154 3.57 -5.99 3.08
C ILE A 154 4.67 -5.33 3.90
N GLN A 155 5.40 -4.38 3.32
CA GLN A 155 6.44 -3.62 3.99
C GLN A 155 5.93 -2.25 4.45
N ILE A 156 5.99 -2.00 5.76
CA ILE A 156 5.64 -0.71 6.35
C ILE A 156 6.86 0.20 6.52
N THR A 157 6.62 1.50 6.40
CA THR A 157 7.60 2.57 6.65
C THR A 157 7.14 3.56 7.73
N ALA A 158 5.88 3.44 8.16
CA ALA A 158 5.31 4.16 9.29
C ALA A 158 4.32 3.24 10.04
N THR A 159 4.02 3.57 11.29
CA THR A 159 3.08 2.79 12.12
C THR A 159 1.67 3.39 12.17
N ASP A 160 1.50 4.63 11.70
CA ASP A 160 0.23 5.37 11.69
C ASP A 160 -0.53 5.23 10.36
N PHE A 161 -0.45 4.05 9.74
CA PHE A 161 -1.39 3.61 8.70
C PHE A 161 -2.82 3.49 9.28
N VAL A 162 -3.83 3.37 8.43
CA VAL A 162 -5.22 3.13 8.87
C VAL A 162 -5.42 1.66 9.24
N SER A 163 -5.16 0.77 8.28
CA SER A 163 -5.29 -0.67 8.48
C SER A 163 -4.51 -1.48 7.45
N ILE A 164 -4.10 -2.68 7.83
CA ILE A 164 -3.54 -3.71 6.94
C ILE A 164 -4.28 -5.01 7.20
N ASP A 165 -4.88 -5.55 6.16
CA ASP A 165 -5.48 -6.89 6.12
C ASP A 165 -4.69 -7.74 5.11
N GLY A 166 -4.02 -8.80 5.59
CA GLY A 166 -3.30 -9.74 4.72
C GLY A 166 -4.24 -10.58 3.86
N GLY A 167 -5.44 -10.86 4.36
CA GLY A 167 -6.44 -11.64 3.64
C GLY A 167 -6.25 -13.16 3.81
N ALA A 168 -6.15 -13.88 2.70
CA ALA A 168 -6.13 -15.35 2.69
C ALA A 168 -4.84 -15.90 2.12
N GLY A 169 -4.06 -16.56 2.95
CA GLY A 169 -2.89 -17.32 2.55
C GLY A 169 -1.86 -17.30 3.67
N PHE A 170 -0.59 -17.09 3.33
CA PHE A 170 0.47 -16.90 4.31
C PHE A 170 1.06 -15.51 4.11
N ASP A 171 0.62 -14.57 4.92
CA ASP A 171 0.90 -13.15 4.75
C ASP A 171 1.96 -12.67 5.73
N THR A 172 2.88 -11.85 5.22
CA THR A 172 4.05 -11.37 5.95
C THR A 172 4.05 -9.85 6.04
N LEU A 173 4.02 -9.32 7.25
CA LEU A 173 4.31 -7.91 7.51
C LEU A 173 5.81 -7.72 7.75
N VAL A 174 6.43 -6.78 7.05
CA VAL A 174 7.86 -6.46 7.17
C VAL A 174 8.04 -5.08 7.79
N LEU A 175 8.76 -5.02 8.91
CA LEU A 175 9.19 -3.78 9.55
C LEU A 175 10.53 -3.37 8.93
N ALA A 176 10.52 -2.41 8.01
CA ALA A 176 11.74 -2.00 7.32
C ALA A 176 12.47 -0.86 8.03
N ASN A 177 13.80 -0.88 7.91
CA ASN A 177 14.69 0.20 8.33
C ASN A 177 14.70 0.45 9.86
N GLY A 178 14.57 -0.61 10.68
CA GLY A 178 14.64 -0.50 12.13
C GLY A 178 13.46 0.26 12.75
N ILE A 179 12.25 0.08 12.21
CA ILE A 179 11.05 0.74 12.73
C ILE A 179 10.56 0.01 14.00
N ASP A 180 10.27 0.79 15.04
CA ASP A 180 9.65 0.26 16.24
C ASP A 180 8.13 0.23 16.09
N LEU A 181 7.52 -0.89 16.47
CA LEU A 181 6.06 -1.07 16.51
C LEU A 181 5.62 -1.49 17.91
N ASP A 182 5.01 -0.57 18.64
CA ASP A 182 4.18 -0.89 19.80
C ASP A 182 2.72 -0.87 19.37
N TYR A 183 2.12 -2.04 19.17
CA TYR A 183 0.79 -2.13 18.56
C TYR A 183 -0.32 -1.55 19.45
N ASN A 184 -0.07 -1.44 20.76
CA ASN A 184 -1.00 -0.81 21.70
C ASN A 184 -0.82 0.72 21.78
N ALA A 185 0.16 1.29 21.08
CA ALA A 185 0.40 2.72 21.11
C ALA A 185 -0.73 3.49 20.41
N VAL A 186 -1.02 4.69 20.92
CA VAL A 186 -2.08 5.54 20.37
C VAL A 186 -1.70 5.95 18.94
N GLY A 187 -2.61 5.71 18.00
CA GLY A 187 -2.47 6.12 16.61
C GLY A 187 -1.81 5.08 15.71
N VAL A 188 -1.47 3.90 16.23
CA VAL A 188 -1.04 2.77 15.40
C VAL A 188 -2.24 2.20 14.64
N GLY A 189 -2.04 1.93 13.35
CA GLY A 189 -3.05 1.33 12.48
C GLY A 189 -3.34 -0.12 12.82
N THR A 190 -4.51 -0.63 12.44
CA THR A 190 -4.91 -2.01 12.78
C THR A 190 -4.28 -3.04 11.85
N LEU A 191 -3.93 -4.19 12.39
CA LEU A 191 -3.40 -5.34 11.67
C LEU A 191 -4.35 -6.55 11.82
N SER A 192 -4.56 -7.30 10.74
CA SER A 192 -5.35 -8.54 10.75
C SER A 192 -4.93 -9.51 9.64
N ASN A 193 -5.23 -10.79 9.84
CA ASN A 193 -4.93 -11.89 8.91
C ASN A 193 -3.46 -11.92 8.48
N LEU A 194 -2.55 -12.00 9.44
CA LEU A 194 -1.11 -12.13 9.20
C LEU A 194 -0.55 -13.36 9.92
N GLU A 195 0.26 -14.14 9.21
CA GLU A 195 0.92 -15.33 9.75
C GLU A 195 2.36 -15.07 10.16
N ARG A 196 2.98 -13.99 9.63
CA ARG A 196 4.35 -13.60 9.97
C ARG A 196 4.51 -12.10 10.16
N ILE A 197 5.31 -11.73 11.16
CA ILE A 197 5.97 -10.42 11.23
C ILE A 197 7.48 -10.63 11.11
N ASP A 198 8.08 -10.01 10.11
CA ASP A 198 9.52 -9.99 9.87
C ASP A 198 10.08 -8.64 10.32
N LEU A 199 11.02 -8.66 11.26
CA LEU A 199 11.62 -7.46 11.87
C LEU A 199 12.70 -6.80 11.01
N GLY A 200 12.99 -7.40 9.85
CA GLY A 200 13.96 -6.89 8.89
C GLY A 200 15.35 -7.49 9.08
N LYS A 201 16.27 -7.15 8.16
CA LYS A 201 17.69 -7.51 8.22
C LYS A 201 18.56 -6.38 7.69
N GLY A 202 19.75 -6.22 8.26
CA GLY A 202 20.76 -5.25 7.85
C GLY A 202 20.49 -3.82 8.31
N ASP A 203 19.65 -3.62 9.33
CA ASP A 203 19.35 -2.29 9.88
C ASP A 203 19.84 -2.13 11.33
N SER A 204 19.37 -1.09 12.04
CA SER A 204 19.79 -0.82 13.43
C SER A 204 19.15 -1.74 14.47
N GLY A 205 18.14 -2.52 14.07
CA GLY A 205 17.26 -3.30 14.92
C GLY A 205 15.92 -2.58 15.10
N SER A 206 14.86 -3.36 15.11
CA SER A 206 13.47 -2.99 15.36
C SER A 206 13.02 -3.49 16.74
N VAL A 207 12.14 -2.74 17.39
CA VAL A 207 11.44 -3.21 18.60
C VAL A 207 9.97 -3.46 18.29
N LEU A 208 9.54 -4.71 18.41
CA LEU A 208 8.14 -5.11 18.31
C LEU A 208 7.58 -5.40 19.69
N THR A 209 6.50 -4.72 20.08
CA THR A 209 5.79 -4.93 21.35
C THR A 209 4.36 -5.36 21.09
N LEU A 210 3.99 -6.53 21.63
CA LEU A 210 2.68 -7.15 21.44
C LEU A 210 2.12 -7.70 22.75
N THR A 211 0.81 -7.59 22.93
CA THR A 211 0.05 -8.31 23.96
C THR A 211 -0.60 -9.57 23.42
N ALA A 212 -1.02 -10.50 24.30
CA ALA A 212 -1.65 -11.74 23.86
C ALA A 212 -2.96 -11.51 23.09
N ALA A 213 -3.73 -10.49 23.48
CA ALA A 213 -4.99 -10.14 22.81
C ALA A 213 -4.74 -9.48 21.44
N GLU A 214 -3.64 -8.76 21.30
CA GLU A 214 -3.20 -8.17 20.05
C GLU A 214 -2.76 -9.22 19.04
N VAL A 215 -2.01 -10.23 19.48
CA VAL A 215 -1.63 -11.34 18.61
C VAL A 215 -2.86 -12.09 18.10
N ASP A 216 -3.87 -12.32 18.95
CA ASP A 216 -5.16 -12.93 18.56
C ASP A 216 -5.91 -12.08 17.51
N ALA A 217 -5.76 -10.75 17.54
CA ALA A 217 -6.35 -9.84 16.55
C ALA A 217 -5.56 -9.80 15.23
N ILE A 218 -4.24 -9.98 15.29
CA ILE A 218 -3.34 -9.99 14.12
C ILE A 218 -3.50 -11.29 13.33
N THR A 219 -3.56 -12.44 14.01
CA THR A 219 -3.54 -13.75 13.34
C THR A 219 -4.88 -14.14 12.73
N ASP A 220 -4.84 -15.05 11.77
CA ASP A 220 -6.03 -15.74 11.26
C ASP A 220 -6.57 -16.80 12.25
N ALA A 221 -7.52 -17.62 11.79
CA ALA A 221 -8.14 -18.68 12.58
C ALA A 221 -7.18 -19.79 13.07
N ASN A 222 -5.94 -19.85 12.56
CA ASN A 222 -4.92 -20.80 13.02
C ASN A 222 -4.20 -20.34 14.28
N ASN A 223 -4.41 -19.10 14.75
CA ASN A 223 -3.87 -18.54 16.00
C ASN A 223 -2.37 -18.87 16.18
N THR A 224 -1.59 -18.68 15.13
CA THR A 224 -0.16 -18.89 15.13
C THR A 224 0.52 -17.71 14.45
N LEU A 225 1.49 -17.09 15.13
CA LEU A 225 2.27 -15.99 14.57
C LEU A 225 3.75 -16.36 14.53
N GLN A 226 4.36 -16.25 13.35
CA GLN A 226 5.80 -16.37 13.16
C GLN A 226 6.48 -15.01 13.34
N ILE A 227 7.58 -14.98 14.07
CA ILE A 227 8.44 -13.80 14.21
C ILE A 227 9.82 -14.15 13.67
N THR A 228 10.30 -13.38 12.70
CA THR A 228 11.67 -13.49 12.14
C THR A 228 12.40 -12.16 12.28
N GLY A 229 13.73 -12.18 12.19
CA GLY A 229 14.54 -10.96 12.32
C GLY A 229 16.04 -11.25 12.41
N GLU A 230 16.77 -10.40 13.10
CA GLU A 230 18.20 -10.50 13.38
C GLU A 230 18.58 -9.97 14.78
N ASN A 231 19.82 -10.25 15.22
CA ASN A 231 20.17 -10.24 16.65
C ASN A 231 20.05 -8.89 17.38
N ASN A 232 19.90 -7.78 16.66
CA ASN A 232 19.66 -6.44 17.21
C ASN A 232 18.17 -6.14 17.40
N ASP A 233 17.26 -6.98 16.89
CA ASP A 233 15.83 -6.86 17.08
C ASP A 233 15.41 -7.31 18.49
N THR A 234 14.35 -6.67 18.99
CA THR A 234 13.73 -7.01 20.27
C THR A 234 12.25 -7.29 20.09
N LEU A 235 11.79 -8.44 20.60
CA LEU A 235 10.37 -8.77 20.73
C LEU A 235 9.96 -8.68 22.20
N ASN A 236 9.10 -7.72 22.54
CA ASN A 236 8.48 -7.60 23.86
C ASN A 236 7.10 -8.26 23.87
N VAL A 237 7.00 -9.44 24.50
CA VAL A 237 5.78 -10.24 24.63
C VAL A 237 5.59 -10.68 26.07
N VAL A 238 5.43 -9.69 26.95
CA VAL A 238 5.38 -9.90 28.40
C VAL A 238 4.25 -10.86 28.78
N GLY A 239 4.60 -11.98 29.39
CA GLY A 239 3.70 -13.08 29.75
C GLY A 239 3.68 -14.26 28.78
N ALA A 240 4.41 -14.21 27.66
CA ALA A 240 4.65 -15.38 26.82
C ALA A 240 5.52 -16.40 27.57
N VAL A 241 5.25 -17.68 27.35
CA VAL A 241 5.96 -18.78 28.03
C VAL A 241 6.66 -19.64 26.99
N ASN A 242 8.01 -19.67 27.04
CA ASN A 242 8.80 -20.58 26.22
C ASN A 242 8.49 -22.03 26.64
N THR A 243 8.10 -22.86 25.68
CA THR A 243 7.75 -24.27 25.94
C THR A 243 8.97 -25.19 26.08
N GLY A 244 10.16 -24.70 25.70
CA GLY A 244 11.39 -25.49 25.59
C GLY A 244 11.42 -26.43 24.38
N THR A 245 10.48 -26.28 23.45
CA THR A 245 10.39 -27.07 22.23
C THR A 245 10.65 -26.20 21.01
N THR A 246 11.09 -26.84 19.92
CA THR A 246 11.32 -26.18 18.64
C THR A 246 10.48 -26.81 17.52
N GLN A 247 10.20 -26.03 16.48
CA GLN A 247 9.58 -26.49 15.24
C GLN A 247 10.48 -26.16 14.06
N LEU A 248 10.58 -27.09 13.10
CA LEU A 248 11.28 -26.88 11.84
C LEU A 248 10.24 -26.64 10.73
N ILE A 249 10.20 -25.43 10.19
CA ILE A 249 9.28 -25.04 9.12
C ILE A 249 10.11 -24.51 7.95
N ASN A 250 9.98 -25.14 6.78
CA ASN A 250 10.69 -24.75 5.56
C ASN A 250 12.22 -24.60 5.73
N GLY A 251 12.82 -25.37 6.63
CA GLY A 251 14.26 -25.33 6.92
C GLY A 251 14.69 -24.28 7.96
N ILE A 252 13.75 -23.52 8.51
CA ILE A 252 13.98 -22.55 9.60
C ILE A 252 13.50 -23.17 10.92
N THR A 253 14.33 -23.09 11.95
CA THR A 253 13.98 -23.55 13.30
C THR A 253 13.36 -22.40 14.09
N TYR A 254 12.24 -22.67 14.75
CA TYR A 254 11.54 -21.72 15.60
C TYR A 254 11.46 -22.26 17.03
N ASP A 255 11.75 -21.41 18.01
CA ASP A 255 11.37 -21.63 19.40
C ASP A 255 9.86 -21.44 19.56
N VAL A 256 9.21 -22.35 20.28
CA VAL A 256 7.76 -22.34 20.48
C VAL A 256 7.40 -21.70 21.81
N TYR A 257 6.60 -20.64 21.77
CA TYR A 257 6.05 -19.98 22.96
C TYR A 257 4.52 -20.09 22.96
N THR A 258 3.94 -20.20 24.15
CA THR A 258 2.50 -20.01 24.36
C THR A 258 2.24 -18.59 24.85
N PHE A 259 1.29 -17.87 24.23
CA PHE A 259 0.94 -16.50 24.61
C PHE A 259 -0.59 -16.31 24.54
N GLY A 260 -1.26 -16.44 25.68
CA GLY A 260 -2.72 -16.52 25.71
C GLY A 260 -3.22 -17.80 25.02
N SER A 261 -4.10 -17.64 24.03
CA SER A 261 -4.59 -18.71 23.14
C SER A 261 -3.70 -18.99 21.94
N THR A 262 -2.70 -18.14 21.68
CA THR A 262 -1.89 -18.16 20.47
C THR A 262 -0.57 -18.91 20.68
N THR A 263 -0.11 -19.57 19.63
CA THR A 263 1.28 -20.06 19.52
C THR A 263 2.14 -19.00 18.85
N LEU A 264 3.22 -18.56 19.51
CA LEU A 264 4.27 -17.77 18.85
C LEU A 264 5.40 -18.71 18.42
N LEU A 265 5.85 -18.55 17.20
CA LEU A 265 7.00 -19.24 16.63
C LEU A 265 8.08 -18.20 16.35
N ILE A 266 9.10 -18.15 17.20
CA ILE A 266 10.16 -17.13 17.10
C ILE A 266 11.39 -17.79 16.50
N GLU A 267 11.92 -17.24 15.41
CA GLU A 267 13.09 -17.79 14.74
C GLU A 267 14.26 -17.94 15.74
N ASP A 268 14.80 -19.16 15.82
CA ASP A 268 15.74 -19.56 16.86
C ASP A 268 17.06 -18.79 16.72
N ASN A 269 17.52 -18.21 17.84
CA ASN A 269 18.75 -17.42 17.95
C ASN A 269 18.84 -16.20 17.01
N THR A 270 17.72 -15.66 16.52
CA THR A 270 17.74 -14.44 15.70
C THR A 270 17.14 -13.23 16.37
N VAL A 271 16.21 -13.33 17.32
CA VAL A 271 15.56 -12.16 17.94
C VAL A 271 15.73 -12.16 19.47
N GLN A 272 15.93 -10.99 20.09
CA GLN A 272 15.97 -10.88 21.55
C GLN A 272 14.55 -10.87 22.12
N VAL A 273 14.17 -11.94 22.82
CA VAL A 273 12.80 -12.08 23.38
C VAL A 273 12.74 -11.61 24.83
N VAL A 274 11.84 -10.69 25.12
CA VAL A 274 11.52 -10.19 26.46
C VAL A 274 10.13 -10.68 26.85
N VAL A 275 10.05 -11.53 27.88
CA VAL A 275 8.83 -12.18 28.39
C VAL A 275 8.47 -11.75 29.81
#